data_AF-A0A512PJM3-F1
#
_entry.id   AF-A0A512PJM3-F1
#
_cell.length_a   1.000
_cell.length_b   1.000
_cell.length_c   1.000
_cell.angle_alpha   90.00
_cell.angle_beta   90.00
_cell.angle_gamma   90.00
#
_symmetry.space_group_name_H-M   'P 1'
#
loop_
_entity.id
_entity.type
_entity.pdbx_description
1 polymer ?
#
loop_
_entity_poly.entity_id
_entity_poly.type
_entity_poly.pdbx_seq_one_letter_code
_entity_poly.pdbx_strand_id
1 'polypeptide(L)'
;MLTINVNGNLGNQEVILSDNTTGTFTGVRVFGSALSGNQVVQWTFVSTGHQHEGFVYAGDLHEGLEIESMNGHDTYKIHFVSE
;
A
#
# COMPACT_ATOMS: atom_id res chain seq x y z
N MET A 1 0.36 -0.65 15.25
CA MET A 1 1.16 -0.72 14.01
C MET A 1 1.02 -2.11 13.44
N LEU A 2 0.51 -2.21 12.21
CA LEU A 2 0.32 -3.44 11.46
C LEU A 2 1.43 -3.57 10.41
N THR A 3 1.92 -4.77 10.14
CA THR A 3 2.84 -5.01 9.02
C THR A 3 2.05 -5.50 7.82
N ILE A 4 2.24 -4.88 6.66
CA ILE A 4 1.67 -5.33 5.38
C ILE A 4 2.76 -6.07 4.60
N ASN A 5 2.54 -7.34 4.34
CA ASN A 5 3.46 -8.18 3.58
C ASN A 5 3.20 -8.02 2.08
N VAL A 6 4.17 -7.47 1.36
CA VAL A 6 4.03 -7.07 -0.05
C VAL A 6 5.05 -7.81 -0.91
N ASN A 7 4.61 -8.46 -1.97
CA ASN A 7 5.51 -8.92 -3.02
C ASN A 7 5.90 -7.71 -3.89
N GLY A 8 7.17 -7.30 -3.83
CA GLY A 8 7.68 -6.14 -4.58
C GLY A 8 7.63 -6.28 -6.11
N ASN A 9 7.38 -7.48 -6.64
CA ASN A 9 7.25 -7.74 -8.07
C ASN A 9 5.82 -7.59 -8.60
N LEU A 10 4.82 -7.42 -7.71
CA LEU A 10 3.40 -7.32 -8.08
C LEU A 10 2.86 -5.91 -7.81
N GLY A 11 2.29 -5.29 -8.84
CA GLY A 11 1.60 -4.00 -8.69
C GLY A 11 0.25 -4.11 -7.99
N ASN A 12 -0.49 -5.20 -8.23
CA ASN A 12 -1.78 -5.48 -7.62
C ASN A 12 -1.77 -6.87 -7.02
N GLN A 13 -2.14 -7.00 -5.74
CA GLN A 13 -2.06 -8.26 -5.01
C GLN A 13 -3.01 -8.26 -3.81
N GLU A 14 -3.44 -9.46 -3.41
CA GLU A 14 -3.96 -9.66 -2.05
C GLU A 14 -2.77 -9.71 -1.09
N VAL A 15 -2.91 -9.05 0.06
CA VAL A 15 -1.90 -9.00 1.11
C VAL A 15 -2.48 -9.51 2.42
N ILE A 16 -1.59 -10.04 3.26
CA ILE A 16 -1.91 -10.47 4.61
C ILE A 16 -1.18 -9.54 5.57
N LEU A 17 -1.91 -8.99 6.54
CA LEU A 17 -1.36 -8.17 7.61
C LEU A 17 -0.80 -9.04 8.75
N SER A 18 0.02 -8.46 9.62
CA SER A 18 0.63 -9.15 10.78
C SER A 18 -0.38 -9.75 11.77
N ASP A 19 -1.63 -9.31 11.76
CA ASP A 19 -2.71 -9.84 12.59
C ASP A 19 -3.58 -10.90 11.87
N ASN A 20 -3.13 -11.35 10.70
CA ASN A 20 -3.80 -12.29 9.79
C ASN A 20 -5.06 -11.77 9.11
N THR A 21 -5.38 -10.48 9.23
CA THR A 21 -6.40 -9.87 8.37
C THR A 21 -5.87 -9.72 6.95
N THR A 22 -6.76 -9.70 5.96
CA THR A 22 -6.38 -9.56 4.55
C THR A 22 -6.89 -8.27 3.95
N GLY A 23 -6.32 -7.89 2.82
CA GLY A 23 -6.81 -6.77 2.05
C GLY A 23 -6.24 -6.76 0.63
N THR A 24 -6.72 -5.83 -0.16
CA THR A 24 -6.24 -5.60 -1.52
C THR A 24 -5.24 -4.46 -1.51
N PHE A 25 -4.04 -4.70 -2.05
CA PHE A 25 -3.00 -3.70 -2.24
C PHE A 25 -2.78 -3.45 -3.73
N THR A 26 -2.86 -2.20 -4.15
CA THR A 26 -2.83 -1.81 -5.58
C THR A 26 -1.93 -0.63 -5.81
N GLY A 27 -1.19 -0.66 -6.91
CA GLY A 27 -0.31 0.39 -7.38
C GLY A 27 -0.72 0.89 -8.76
N VAL A 28 -0.92 2.18 -8.91
CA VAL A 28 -1.27 2.83 -10.18
C VAL A 28 -0.29 3.95 -10.48
N ARG A 29 0.26 3.99 -11.70
CA ARG A 29 1.06 5.14 -12.16
C ARG A 29 0.14 6.31 -12.48
N VAL A 30 0.34 7.41 -11.78
CA VAL A 30 -0.36 8.68 -11.99
C VAL A 30 0.57 9.63 -12.73
N PHE A 31 0.11 10.14 -13.87
CA PHE A 31 0.85 11.09 -14.70
C PHE A 31 0.39 12.51 -14.40
N GLY A 32 1.32 13.40 -14.04
CA GLY A 32 1.00 14.80 -13.77
C GLY A 32 0.59 15.61 -15.02
N SER A 33 0.94 15.14 -16.22
CA SER A 33 0.42 15.67 -17.49
C SER A 33 0.54 14.62 -18.60
N ALA A 34 -0.27 14.75 -19.65
CA ALA A 34 -0.27 13.83 -20.80
C ALA A 34 0.94 13.98 -21.75
N LEU A 35 1.71 15.08 -21.65
CA LEU A 35 2.72 15.46 -22.65
C LEU A 35 4.15 15.48 -22.10
N SER A 36 4.32 15.75 -20.81
CA SER A 36 5.54 15.54 -20.05
C SER A 36 5.21 15.85 -18.60
N GLY A 37 5.26 14.85 -17.73
CA GLY A 37 4.93 15.04 -16.33
C GLY A 37 5.67 14.02 -15.51
N ASN A 38 6.16 14.46 -14.35
CA ASN A 38 6.64 13.55 -13.32
C ASN A 38 5.57 12.48 -13.08
N GLN A 39 5.99 11.22 -13.11
CA GLN A 39 5.14 10.11 -12.75
C GLN A 39 5.34 9.80 -11.27
N VAL A 40 4.25 9.52 -10.57
CA VAL A 40 4.28 8.97 -9.22
C VAL A 40 3.46 7.69 -9.20
N VAL A 41 3.84 6.73 -8.38
CA VAL A 41 2.97 5.58 -8.11
C VAL A 41 2.10 5.93 -6.91
N GLN A 42 0.79 5.85 -7.10
CA GLN A 42 -0.16 5.86 -6.02
C GLN A 42 -0.44 4.42 -5.59
N TRP A 43 -0.22 4.15 -4.32
CA TRP A 43 -0.51 2.90 -3.64
C TRP A 43 -1.78 3.04 -2.81
N THR A 44 -2.71 2.10 -2.99
CA THR A 44 -3.95 2.04 -2.22
C THR A 44 -4.05 0.69 -1.54
N PHE A 45 -4.36 0.70 -0.25
CA PHE A 45 -4.72 -0.48 0.54
C PHE A 45 -6.18 -0.41 0.98
N VAL A 46 -6.90 -1.51 0.82
CA VAL A 46 -8.28 -1.67 1.31
C VAL A 46 -8.39 -2.97 2.08
N SER A 47 -8.78 -2.89 3.37
CA SER A 47 -9.01 -4.04 4.22
C SER A 47 -10.26 -4.82 3.80
N THR A 48 -10.14 -6.15 3.72
CA THR A 48 -11.28 -7.04 3.44
C THR A 48 -12.25 -7.03 4.62
N GLY A 49 -13.51 -6.71 4.34
CA GLY A 49 -14.56 -6.64 5.37
C GLY A 49 -14.45 -5.43 6.30
N HIS A 50 -13.65 -4.42 5.93
CA HIS A 50 -13.49 -3.16 6.69
C HIS A 50 -13.01 -3.37 8.14
N GLN A 51 -12.13 -4.35 8.37
CA GLN A 51 -11.57 -4.62 9.70
C GLN A 51 -10.59 -3.53 10.16
N HIS A 52 -9.87 -2.93 9.20
CA HIS A 52 -8.97 -1.80 9.40
C HIS A 52 -9.24 -0.71 8.37
N GLU A 53 -8.90 0.55 8.71
CA GLU A 53 -9.07 1.65 7.78
C GLU A 53 -7.97 1.64 6.71
N GLY A 54 -8.33 1.74 5.44
CA GLY A 54 -7.37 1.76 4.33
C GLY A 54 -6.46 2.99 4.28
N PHE A 55 -5.54 3.02 3.32
CA PHE A 55 -4.69 4.18 3.04
C PHE A 55 -4.56 4.46 1.55
N VAL A 56 -4.18 5.70 1.25
CA VAL A 56 -3.70 6.13 -0.08
C VAL A 56 -2.35 6.82 0.13
N TYR A 57 -1.32 6.34 -0.57
CA TYR A 57 0.05 6.85 -0.47
C TYR A 57 0.63 7.09 -1.86
N ALA A 58 1.22 8.26 -2.10
CA ALA A 58 1.89 8.58 -3.37
C ALA A 58 3.40 8.69 -3.14
N GLY A 59 4.17 7.79 -3.75
CA GLY A 59 5.62 7.72 -3.57
C GLY A 59 6.20 6.34 -3.87
N ASP A 60 7.50 6.21 -3.65
CA ASP A 60 8.21 4.95 -3.79
C ASP A 60 7.98 4.08 -2.53
N LEU A 61 7.68 2.79 -2.72
CA LEU A 61 7.71 1.85 -1.63
C LEU A 61 9.16 1.47 -1.32
N HIS A 62 9.48 1.41 -0.03
CA HIS A 62 10.72 0.83 0.45
C HIS A 62 10.45 0.02 1.72
N GLU A 63 11.37 -0.88 2.04
CA GLU A 63 11.28 -1.70 3.25
C GLU A 63 11.14 -0.80 4.48
N GLY A 64 10.21 -1.17 5.37
CA GLY A 64 9.95 -0.45 6.60
C GLY A 64 9.30 0.92 6.46
N LEU A 65 8.87 1.33 5.25
CA LEU A 65 8.04 2.53 5.08
C LEU A 65 6.80 2.45 5.97
N GLU A 66 6.50 3.53 6.70
CA GLU A 66 5.33 3.65 7.54
C GLU A 66 4.29 4.58 6.88
N ILE A 67 3.04 4.13 6.83
CA ILE A 67 1.92 4.84 6.20
C ILE A 67 0.75 4.83 7.18
N GLU A 68 0.16 5.99 7.44
CA GLU A 68 -1.05 6.10 8.27
C GLU A 68 -2.32 5.84 7.45
N SER A 69 -3.33 5.26 8.09
CA SER A 69 -4.67 5.13 7.51
C SER A 69 -5.28 6.50 7.24
N MET A 70 -6.30 6.55 6.37
CA MET A 70 -6.98 7.80 6.00
C MET A 70 -7.60 8.55 7.19
N ASN A 71 -7.92 7.84 8.28
CA ASN A 71 -8.43 8.43 9.52
C ASN A 71 -7.34 8.62 10.61
N GLY A 72 -6.10 8.19 10.37
CA GLY A 72 -4.97 8.31 11.31
C GLY A 72 -5.00 7.34 12.51
N HIS A 73 -5.90 6.35 12.53
CA HIS A 73 -6.00 5.38 13.63
C HIS A 73 -5.03 4.20 13.50
N ASP A 74 -4.74 3.79 12.27
CA ASP A 74 -3.85 2.66 11.98
C ASP A 74 -2.55 3.17 11.34
N THR A 75 -1.45 2.52 11.68
CA THR A 75 -0.15 2.73 11.01
C THR A 75 0.31 1.41 10.43
N TYR A 76 0.63 1.42 9.14
CA TYR A 76 1.06 0.26 8.36
C TYR A 76 2.54 0.36 8.05
N LYS A 77 3.28 -0.71 8.32
CA LYS A 77 4.69 -0.84 7.97
C LYS A 77 4.85 -1.81 6.80
N ILE A 78 5.48 -1.36 5.72
CA ILE A 78 5.77 -2.21 4.56
C ILE A 78 6.84 -3.24 4.92
N HIS A 79 6.58 -4.50 4.61
CA HIS A 79 7.56 -5.58 4.62
C HIS A 79 7.55 -6.30 3.28
N PHE A 80 8.67 -6.30 2.57
CA PHE A 80 8.80 -7.03 1.32
C PHE A 80 9.04 -8.51 1.57
N VAL A 81 8.18 -9.33 0.97
CA VAL A 81 8.35 -10.78 0.95
C VAL A 81 8.91 -11.20 -0.40
N SER A 82 9.96 -12.02 -0.36
CA SER A 82 10.42 -12.79 -1.51
C SER A 82 9.56 -14.04 -1.63
N GLU A 83 8.84 -14.18 -2.74
CA GLU A 83 8.27 -15.48 -3.14
C GLU A 83 9.37 -16.52 -3.40
#